data_AF-A0A957T680-F1
#
_entry.id   AF-A0A957T680-F1
#
_cell.length_a   1.000
_cell.length_b   1.000
_cell.length_c   1.000
_cell.angle_alpha   90.00
_cell.angle_beta   90.00
_cell.angle_gamma   90.00
#
_symmetry.space_group_name_H-M   'P 1'
#
loop_
_entity.id
_entity.type
_entity.pdbx_description
1 polymer ?
#
loop_
_entity_poly.entity_id
_entity_poly.type
_entity_poly.pdbx_seq_one_letter_code
_entity_poly.pdbx_strand_id
1 'polypeptide(L)'
;MSDILKSDIPTTRQIRQELYRSYTEDGLLDIALGLTIGGFGALLLVGQPWLVTLLGPLALLTWYVGKRTVTLPRVGEFLPERTMQTRLSRFALYLVALGAGALALFVGVSLSGANPAAAHPLALFGLVLAAGVGVLGLMVKAQRFYLYGFLIFAAMAVGEAVNAQTPGIDTYLLAVLLAGGVILISGMAFLVAFVRNNPVISLEE
;
A
#
# COMPACT_ATOMS: atom_id res chain seq x y z
N MET A 1 43.46 -13.02 23.15
CA MET A 1 43.18 -13.04 21.69
C MET A 1 41.93 -13.87 21.32
N SER A 2 41.11 -14.31 22.29
CA SER A 2 39.87 -15.07 22.06
C SER A 2 38.58 -14.25 22.18
N ASP A 3 38.64 -13.01 22.70
CA ASP A 3 37.46 -12.17 22.92
C ASP A 3 37.08 -11.29 21.72
N ILE A 4 37.94 -11.20 20.70
CA ILE A 4 37.68 -10.41 19.48
C ILE A 4 36.85 -11.20 18.46
N LEU A 5 36.76 -12.54 18.57
CA LEU A 5 36.02 -13.39 17.64
C LEU A 5 34.55 -13.64 18.03
N LYS A 6 34.10 -13.17 19.21
CA LYS A 6 32.72 -13.37 19.68
C LYS A 6 31.78 -12.19 19.40
N SER A 7 32.28 -11.04 18.94
CA SER A 7 31.44 -9.85 18.72
C SER A 7 30.76 -9.79 17.35
N ASP A 8 31.22 -10.57 16.37
CA ASP A 8 30.87 -10.32 14.96
C ASP A 8 29.80 -11.28 14.38
N ILE A 9 29.34 -12.25 15.17
CA ILE A 9 28.20 -13.07 14.75
C ILE A 9 26.92 -12.27 15.04
N PRO A 10 26.17 -11.84 14.01
CA PRO A 10 24.93 -11.12 14.23
C PRO A 10 24.00 -11.97 15.08
N THR A 11 23.44 -11.35 16.12
CA THR A 11 22.48 -12.03 16.99
C THR A 11 21.29 -12.52 16.17
N THR A 12 20.69 -13.65 16.56
CA THR A 12 19.53 -14.24 15.87
C THR A 12 18.39 -13.24 15.61
N ARG A 13 18.27 -12.24 16.49
CA ARG A 13 17.33 -11.12 16.35
C ARG A 13 17.67 -10.17 15.20
N GLN A 14 18.95 -9.85 14.98
CA GLN A 14 19.41 -8.98 13.90
C GLN A 14 19.20 -9.64 12.54
N ILE A 15 19.61 -10.92 12.41
CA ILE A 15 19.39 -11.71 11.18
C ILE A 15 17.90 -11.75 10.83
N ARG A 16 17.04 -12.00 11.83
CA ARG A 16 15.59 -12.03 11.62
C ARG A 16 15.03 -10.67 11.19
N GLN A 17 15.54 -9.58 11.76
CA GLN A 17 15.10 -8.23 11.40
C GLN A 17 15.50 -7.87 9.97
N GLU A 18 16.69 -8.29 9.54
CA GLU A 18 17.19 -8.08 8.19
C GLU A 18 16.43 -8.92 7.15
N LEU A 19 16.16 -10.19 7.46
CA LEU A 19 15.28 -11.04 6.65
C LEU A 19 13.88 -10.45 6.51
N TYR A 20 13.30 -9.96 7.61
CA TYR A 20 11.98 -9.33 7.58
C TYR A 20 11.97 -8.09 6.70
N ARG A 21 13.04 -7.28 6.77
CA ARG A 21 13.19 -6.08 5.95
C ARG A 21 13.33 -6.43 4.47
N SER A 22 14.20 -7.38 4.12
CA SER A 22 14.35 -7.86 2.75
C SER A 22 13.03 -8.43 2.21
N TYR A 23 12.28 -9.15 3.05
CA TYR A 23 10.96 -9.64 2.69
C TYR A 23 9.98 -8.49 2.41
N THR A 24 9.90 -7.44 3.23
CA THR A 24 8.93 -6.35 2.99
C THR A 24 9.36 -5.31 1.95
N GLU A 25 10.63 -5.30 1.55
CA GLU A 25 11.22 -4.35 0.60
C GLU A 25 11.27 -4.87 -0.87
N ASP A 26 10.56 -5.96 -1.18
CA ASP A 26 10.54 -6.57 -2.53
C ASP A 26 9.68 -5.85 -3.59
N GLY A 27 8.97 -4.77 -3.22
CA GLY A 27 8.16 -3.98 -4.14
C GLY A 27 6.82 -4.61 -4.56
N LEU A 28 6.50 -5.84 -4.15
CA LEU A 28 5.24 -6.50 -4.55
C LEU A 28 4.01 -5.84 -3.94
N LEU A 29 4.10 -5.36 -2.69
CA LEU A 29 3.02 -4.61 -2.06
C LEU A 29 2.81 -3.26 -2.76
N ASP A 30 3.89 -2.61 -3.19
CA ASP A 30 3.85 -1.37 -3.95
C ASP A 30 3.14 -1.59 -5.30
N ILE A 31 3.45 -2.69 -6.02
CA ILE A 31 2.75 -3.08 -7.26
C ILE A 31 1.27 -3.34 -7.00
N ALA A 32 0.94 -4.12 -5.97
CA ALA A 32 -0.45 -4.43 -5.61
C ALA A 32 -1.25 -3.15 -5.28
N LEU A 33 -0.64 -2.21 -4.55
CA LEU A 33 -1.24 -0.91 -4.25
C LEU A 33 -1.42 -0.06 -5.53
N GLY A 34 -0.39 0.01 -6.38
CA GLY A 34 -0.44 0.74 -7.65
C GLY A 34 -1.52 0.20 -8.58
N LEU A 35 -1.65 -1.13 -8.69
CA LEU A 35 -2.75 -1.78 -9.43
C LEU A 35 -4.13 -1.47 -8.84
N THR A 36 -4.23 -1.39 -7.51
CA THR A 36 -5.50 -1.05 -6.85
C THR A 36 -5.90 0.40 -7.16
N ILE A 37 -4.99 1.34 -6.97
CA ILE A 37 -5.27 2.78 -7.18
C ILE A 37 -5.45 3.09 -8.66
N GLY A 38 -4.54 2.60 -9.51
CA GLY A 38 -4.63 2.78 -10.96
C GLY A 38 -5.84 2.06 -11.56
N GLY A 39 -6.11 0.83 -11.11
CA GLY A 39 -7.31 0.09 -11.50
C GLY A 39 -8.59 0.80 -11.09
N PHE A 40 -8.63 1.44 -9.91
CA PHE A 40 -9.77 2.24 -9.49
C PHE A 40 -9.99 3.45 -10.41
N GLY A 41 -8.92 4.18 -10.74
CA GLY A 41 -8.97 5.25 -11.74
C GLY A 41 -9.46 4.76 -13.11
N ALA A 42 -9.01 3.58 -13.55
CA ALA A 42 -9.46 2.99 -14.81
C ALA A 42 -10.94 2.57 -14.79
N LEU A 43 -11.42 2.01 -13.69
CA LEU A 43 -12.83 1.64 -13.54
C LEU A 43 -13.75 2.85 -13.54
N LEU A 44 -13.30 3.96 -12.95
CA LEU A 44 -14.02 5.23 -13.00
C LEU A 44 -14.10 5.77 -14.44
N LEU A 45 -13.04 5.64 -15.25
CA LEU A 45 -13.08 6.02 -16.67
C LEU A 45 -14.14 5.25 -17.47
N VAL A 46 -14.35 3.98 -17.14
CA VAL A 46 -15.34 3.12 -17.82
C VAL A 46 -16.74 3.30 -17.21
N GLY A 47 -16.88 4.12 -16.17
CA GLY A 47 -18.16 4.32 -15.47
C GLY A 47 -18.63 3.10 -14.67
N GLN A 48 -17.69 2.24 -14.23
CA GLN A 48 -18.00 1.00 -13.50
C GLN A 48 -17.33 0.97 -12.10
N PRO A 49 -17.53 1.98 -11.23
CA PRO A 49 -16.88 2.04 -9.92
C PRO A 49 -17.27 0.89 -8.98
N TRP A 50 -18.42 0.25 -9.17
CA TRP A 50 -18.86 -0.88 -8.35
C TRP A 50 -17.95 -2.12 -8.46
N LEU A 51 -17.21 -2.24 -9.58
CA LEU A 51 -16.19 -3.28 -9.80
C LEU A 51 -14.94 -3.10 -8.92
N VAL A 52 -14.81 -1.99 -8.17
CA VAL A 52 -13.68 -1.74 -7.25
C VAL A 52 -13.50 -2.89 -6.24
N THR A 53 -14.60 -3.57 -5.89
CA THR A 53 -14.60 -4.75 -5.01
C THR A 53 -13.72 -5.88 -5.54
N LEU A 54 -13.52 -5.98 -6.86
CA LEU A 54 -12.65 -6.98 -7.48
C LEU A 54 -11.15 -6.63 -7.41
N LEU A 55 -10.82 -5.35 -7.24
CA LEU A 55 -9.42 -4.91 -7.19
C LEU A 55 -8.70 -5.39 -5.93
N GLY A 56 -9.41 -5.48 -4.80
CA GLY A 56 -8.86 -5.99 -3.54
C GLY A 56 -8.35 -7.44 -3.67
N PRO A 57 -9.20 -8.40 -4.07
CA PRO A 57 -8.78 -9.78 -4.35
C PRO A 57 -7.67 -9.86 -5.41
N LEU A 58 -7.72 -9.05 -6.46
CA LEU A 58 -6.69 -9.03 -7.51
C LEU A 58 -5.33 -8.58 -6.96
N ALA A 59 -5.31 -7.54 -6.13
CA ALA A 59 -4.12 -7.02 -5.48
C ALA A 59 -3.53 -8.05 -4.50
N LEU A 60 -4.38 -8.69 -3.70
CA LEU A 60 -3.97 -9.77 -2.80
C LEU A 60 -3.41 -10.97 -3.56
N LEU A 61 -4.04 -11.36 -4.67
CA LEU A 61 -3.57 -12.44 -5.52
C LEU A 61 -2.20 -12.11 -6.12
N THR A 62 -2.05 -10.90 -6.65
CA THR A 62 -0.77 -10.41 -7.23
C THR A 62 0.34 -10.46 -6.19
N TRP A 63 0.07 -9.95 -4.98
CA TRP A 63 1.02 -9.99 -3.89
C TRP A 63 1.34 -11.44 -3.48
N TYR A 64 0.34 -12.29 -3.27
CA TYR A 64 0.52 -13.68 -2.84
C TYR A 64 1.31 -14.51 -3.86
N VAL A 65 0.93 -14.44 -5.14
CA VAL A 65 1.60 -15.17 -6.22
C VAL A 65 3.02 -14.64 -6.39
N GLY A 66 3.22 -13.32 -6.40
CA GLY A 66 4.55 -12.72 -6.47
C GLY A 66 5.44 -13.17 -5.31
N LYS A 67 4.89 -13.20 -4.09
CA LYS A 67 5.64 -13.66 -2.91
C LYS A 67 6.09 -15.09 -3.06
N ARG A 68 5.20 -15.96 -3.52
CA ARG A 68 5.47 -17.39 -3.66
C ARG A 68 6.46 -17.71 -4.78
N THR A 69 6.37 -16.97 -5.90
CA THR A 69 7.14 -17.26 -7.11
C THR A 69 8.46 -16.49 -7.18
N VAL A 70 8.51 -15.27 -6.65
CA VAL A 70 9.70 -14.40 -6.74
C VAL A 70 10.45 -14.33 -5.42
N THR A 71 9.76 -13.99 -4.33
CA THR A 71 10.42 -13.67 -3.05
C THR A 71 10.88 -14.93 -2.31
N LEU A 72 10.02 -15.95 -2.17
CA LEU A 72 10.33 -17.16 -1.41
C LEU A 72 11.55 -17.93 -1.95
N PRO A 73 11.73 -18.16 -3.26
CA PRO A 73 12.92 -18.87 -3.76
C PRO A 73 14.25 -18.14 -3.52
N ARG A 74 14.21 -16.84 -3.24
CA ARG A 74 15.41 -15.99 -3.07
C ARG A 74 15.77 -15.76 -1.61
N VAL A 75 14.78 -15.62 -0.75
CA VAL A 75 14.96 -15.29 0.68
C VAL A 75 14.86 -16.54 1.56
N GLY A 76 14.32 -17.64 1.03
CA GLY A 76 14.01 -18.85 1.78
C GLY A 76 12.65 -18.79 2.48
N GLU A 77 12.23 -19.92 3.05
CA GLU A 77 10.97 -20.01 3.78
C GLU A 77 11.06 -19.30 5.13
N PHE A 78 10.38 -18.15 5.22
CA PHE A 78 10.13 -17.48 6.49
C PHE A 78 8.78 -17.95 7.02
N LEU A 79 8.77 -18.73 8.10
CA LEU A 79 7.55 -19.05 8.82
C LEU A 79 7.05 -17.77 9.53
N PRO A 80 5.89 -17.22 9.13
CA PRO A 80 5.37 -16.03 9.78
C PRO A 80 5.06 -16.38 11.24
N GLU A 81 5.77 -15.73 12.14
CA GLU A 81 5.60 -15.90 13.57
C GLU A 81 4.15 -15.54 13.97
N ARG A 82 3.58 -16.20 15.00
CA ARG A 82 2.20 -15.93 15.48
C ARG A 82 1.93 -14.43 15.75
N THR A 83 2.99 -13.65 15.99
CA THR A 83 2.96 -12.19 16.14
C THR A 83 2.50 -11.45 14.89
N MET A 84 2.62 -12.01 13.69
CA MET A 84 2.14 -11.39 12.45
C MET A 84 0.61 -11.47 12.33
N GLN A 85 0.00 -12.59 12.74
CA GLN A 85 -1.45 -12.73 12.72
C GLN A 85 -2.13 -11.74 13.67
N THR A 86 -1.57 -11.53 14.86
CA THR A 86 -2.12 -10.55 15.83
C THR A 86 -1.94 -9.10 15.36
N ARG A 87 -0.88 -8.81 14.59
CA ARG A 87 -0.74 -7.50 13.94
C ARG A 87 -1.78 -7.30 12.83
N LEU A 88 -2.03 -8.34 12.03
CA LEU A 88 -3.01 -8.29 10.95
C LEU A 88 -4.44 -8.12 11.49
N SER A 89 -4.79 -8.78 12.58
CA SER A 89 -6.10 -8.60 13.22
C SER A 89 -6.27 -7.20 13.81
N ARG A 90 -5.24 -6.66 14.48
CA ARG A 90 -5.24 -5.27 14.95
C ARG A 90 -5.35 -4.28 13.81
N PHE A 91 -4.72 -4.55 12.68
CA PHE A 91 -4.86 -3.73 11.48
C PHE A 91 -6.28 -3.74 10.91
N ALA A 92 -6.88 -4.92 10.76
CA ALA A 92 -8.26 -5.04 10.36
C ALA A 92 -9.17 -4.24 11.32
N LEU A 93 -8.91 -4.32 12.63
CA LEU A 93 -9.61 -3.52 13.63
C LEU A 93 -9.40 -2.00 13.43
N TYR A 94 -8.16 -1.54 13.18
CA TYR A 94 -7.88 -0.13 12.92
C TYR A 94 -8.53 0.37 11.62
N LEU A 95 -8.55 -0.44 10.56
CA LEU A 95 -9.26 -0.12 9.33
C LEU A 95 -10.77 -0.03 9.55
N VAL A 96 -11.35 -0.98 10.29
CA VAL A 96 -12.78 -0.95 10.64
C VAL A 96 -13.11 0.27 11.50
N ALA A 97 -12.29 0.57 12.51
CA ALA A 97 -12.46 1.74 13.36
C ALA A 97 -12.32 3.05 12.57
N LEU A 98 -11.36 3.12 11.64
CA LEU A 98 -11.15 4.28 10.78
C LEU A 98 -12.33 4.47 9.82
N GLY A 99 -12.81 3.39 9.19
CA GLY A 99 -13.98 3.41 8.33
C GLY A 99 -15.25 3.81 9.08
N ALA A 100 -15.47 3.25 10.27
CA ALA A 100 -16.59 3.59 11.14
C ALA A 100 -16.52 5.05 11.61
N GLY A 101 -15.34 5.55 11.96
CA GLY A 101 -15.11 6.95 12.33
C GLY A 101 -15.38 7.92 11.17
N ALA A 102 -14.90 7.58 9.97
CA ALA A 102 -15.18 8.35 8.76
C ALA A 102 -16.67 8.38 8.43
N LEU A 103 -17.36 7.24 8.56
CA LEU A 103 -18.81 7.14 8.36
C LEU A 103 -19.58 7.96 9.42
N ALA A 104 -19.21 7.86 10.69
CA ALA A 104 -19.83 8.62 11.77
C ALA A 104 -19.66 10.13 11.56
N LEU A 105 -18.46 10.56 11.15
CA LEU A 105 -18.19 11.95 10.80
C LEU A 105 -19.04 12.41 9.61
N PHE A 106 -19.13 11.59 8.56
CA PHE A 106 -19.97 11.88 7.39
C PHE A 106 -21.46 12.04 7.76
N VAL A 107 -21.99 11.14 8.58
CA VAL A 107 -23.38 11.20 9.07
C VAL A 107 -23.60 12.42 9.96
N GLY A 108 -22.70 12.69 10.90
CA GLY A 108 -22.80 13.84 11.81
C GLY A 108 -22.77 15.18 11.08
N VAL A 109 -21.87 15.32 10.10
CA VAL A 109 -21.80 16.50 9.23
C VAL A 109 -23.08 16.65 8.41
N SER A 110 -23.56 15.57 7.78
CA SER A 110 -24.80 15.58 7.00
C SER A 110 -26.02 16.02 7.83
N LEU A 111 -26.10 15.62 9.10
CA LEU A 111 -27.18 16.01 10.02
C LEU A 111 -27.09 17.48 10.49
N SER A 112 -25.90 18.07 10.46
CA SER A 112 -25.67 19.46 10.92
C SER A 112 -26.11 20.54 9.93
N GLY A 113 -26.50 20.17 8.70
CA GLY A 113 -26.87 21.10 7.63
C GLY A 113 -25.69 21.84 6.97
N ALA A 114 -24.53 21.92 7.65
CA ALA A 114 -23.28 22.25 7.01
C ALA A 114 -22.77 20.99 6.29
N ASN A 115 -22.78 20.96 4.96
CA ASN A 115 -22.38 19.78 4.21
C ASN A 115 -21.08 19.99 3.40
N PRO A 116 -19.93 20.31 4.04
CA PRO A 116 -18.64 20.33 3.36
C PRO A 116 -18.28 18.97 2.78
N ALA A 117 -18.85 17.88 3.30
CA ALA A 117 -18.72 16.54 2.70
C ALA A 117 -19.43 16.42 1.34
N ALA A 118 -20.49 17.20 1.10
CA ALA A 118 -21.08 17.32 -0.23
C ALA A 118 -20.26 18.23 -1.16
N ALA A 119 -19.47 19.16 -0.60
CA ALA A 119 -18.62 20.05 -1.39
C ALA A 119 -17.32 19.37 -1.85
N HIS A 120 -16.75 18.47 -1.04
CA HIS A 120 -15.47 17.81 -1.31
C HIS A 120 -15.47 16.29 -1.03
N PRO A 121 -16.38 15.51 -1.65
CA PRO A 121 -16.48 14.08 -1.40
C PRO A 121 -15.20 13.31 -1.79
N LEU A 122 -14.47 13.78 -2.81
CA LEU A 122 -13.30 13.08 -3.35
C LEU A 122 -12.08 13.30 -2.46
N ALA A 123 -11.83 14.51 -1.97
CA ALA A 123 -10.76 14.77 -1.01
C ALA A 123 -10.96 13.97 0.28
N LEU A 124 -12.20 13.85 0.77
CA LEU A 124 -12.51 13.01 1.94
C LEU A 124 -12.24 11.53 1.67
N PHE A 125 -12.65 11.02 0.52
CA PHE A 125 -12.34 9.64 0.14
C PHE A 125 -10.82 9.41 0.03
N GLY A 126 -10.10 10.35 -0.57
CA GLY A 126 -8.64 10.33 -0.65
C GLY A 126 -7.96 10.36 0.72
N LEU A 127 -8.52 11.09 1.68
CA LEU A 127 -8.02 11.13 3.06
C LEU A 127 -8.18 9.76 3.74
N VAL A 128 -9.33 9.11 3.59
CA VAL A 128 -9.59 7.79 4.16
C VAL A 128 -8.65 6.75 3.54
N LEU A 129 -8.47 6.77 2.22
CA LEU A 129 -7.51 5.90 1.53
C LEU A 129 -6.08 6.16 1.99
N ALA A 130 -5.66 7.42 2.03
CA ALA A 130 -4.32 7.80 2.48
C ALA A 130 -4.04 7.35 3.91
N ALA A 131 -5.02 7.49 4.80
CA ALA A 131 -4.90 7.00 6.15
C ALA A 131 -4.82 5.47 6.20
N GLY A 132 -5.62 4.75 5.41
CA GLY A 132 -5.51 3.29 5.28
C GLY A 132 -4.13 2.82 4.81
N VAL A 133 -3.58 3.48 3.78
CA VAL A 133 -2.22 3.23 3.28
C VAL A 133 -1.16 3.61 4.33
N GLY A 134 -1.35 4.70 5.07
CA GLY A 134 -0.47 5.11 6.16
C GLY A 134 -0.45 4.08 7.30
N VAL A 135 -1.61 3.53 7.68
CA VAL A 135 -1.69 2.45 8.68
C VAL A 135 -1.01 1.18 8.15
N LEU A 136 -1.15 0.86 6.87
CA LEU A 136 -0.38 -0.23 6.24
C LEU A 136 1.14 0.04 6.35
N GLY A 137 1.57 1.28 6.15
CA GLY A 137 2.95 1.72 6.37
C GLY A 137 3.45 1.50 7.80
N LEU A 138 2.62 1.79 8.82
CA LEU A 138 2.92 1.53 10.23
C LEU A 138 3.12 0.02 10.49
N MET A 139 2.29 -0.84 9.89
CA MET A 139 2.39 -2.28 10.06
C MET A 139 3.66 -2.87 9.45
N VAL A 140 3.91 -2.50 8.19
CA VAL A 140 5.03 -3.02 7.39
C VAL A 140 6.35 -2.34 7.81
N LYS A 141 6.26 -1.25 8.57
CA LYS A 141 7.38 -0.38 8.97
C LYS A 141 8.15 0.18 7.78
N ALA A 142 7.44 0.43 6.69
CA ALA A 142 8.02 0.93 5.45
C ALA A 142 7.60 2.39 5.23
N GLN A 143 8.57 3.31 5.35
CA GLN A 143 8.32 4.74 5.27
C GLN A 143 7.70 5.18 3.93
N ARG A 144 8.01 4.47 2.84
CA ARG A 144 7.48 4.76 1.50
C ARG A 144 5.94 4.72 1.40
N PHE A 145 5.26 3.93 2.25
CA PHE A 145 3.79 3.91 2.25
C PHE A 145 3.18 5.20 2.79
N TYR A 146 3.85 5.95 3.68
CA TYR A 146 3.37 7.28 4.06
C TYR A 146 3.46 8.26 2.88
N LEU A 147 4.53 8.15 2.08
CA LEU A 147 4.68 8.95 0.87
C LEU A 147 3.60 8.61 -0.15
N TYR A 148 3.26 7.33 -0.32
CA TYR A 148 2.15 6.92 -1.18
C TYR A 148 0.80 7.38 -0.66
N GLY A 149 0.54 7.27 0.65
CA GLY A 149 -0.69 7.81 1.24
C GLY A 149 -0.82 9.31 0.99
N PHE A 150 0.25 10.08 1.22
CA PHE A 150 0.29 11.50 0.93
C PHE A 150 0.08 11.79 -0.57
N LEU A 151 0.75 11.05 -1.46
CA LEU A 151 0.60 11.18 -2.91
C LEU A 151 -0.85 10.94 -3.35
N ILE A 152 -1.51 9.90 -2.83
CA ILE A 152 -2.92 9.59 -3.12
C ILE A 152 -3.82 10.72 -2.65
N PHE A 153 -3.65 11.19 -1.41
CA PHE A 153 -4.45 12.31 -0.89
C PHE A 153 -4.25 13.57 -1.72
N ALA A 154 -3.00 13.94 -2.00
CA ALA A 154 -2.67 15.12 -2.79
C ALA A 154 -3.25 15.02 -4.21
N ALA A 155 -3.11 13.87 -4.86
CA ALA A 155 -3.68 13.65 -6.20
C ALA A 155 -5.21 13.81 -6.20
N MET A 156 -5.90 13.29 -5.20
CA MET A 156 -7.36 13.41 -5.11
C MET A 156 -7.81 14.83 -4.77
N ALA A 157 -7.19 15.46 -3.78
CA ALA A 157 -7.55 16.82 -3.36
C ALA A 157 -7.24 17.87 -4.44
N VAL A 158 -6.06 17.79 -5.06
CA VAL A 158 -5.67 18.67 -6.18
C VAL A 158 -6.53 18.36 -7.41
N GLY A 159 -6.75 17.08 -7.71
CA GLY A 159 -7.58 16.65 -8.82
C GLY A 159 -8.99 17.23 -8.75
N GLU A 160 -9.62 17.20 -7.56
CA GLU A 160 -10.92 17.79 -7.30
C GLU A 160 -10.90 19.33 -7.42
N ALA A 161 -9.92 19.99 -6.83
CA ALA A 161 -9.79 21.45 -6.88
C ALA A 161 -9.58 22.01 -8.30
N VAL A 162 -8.84 21.29 -9.13
CA VAL A 162 -8.61 21.65 -10.55
C VAL A 162 -9.82 21.31 -11.41
N ASN A 163 -10.54 20.23 -11.09
CA ASN A 163 -11.73 19.80 -11.85
C ASN A 163 -12.82 20.88 -11.80
N ALA A 164 -12.97 21.54 -10.64
CA ALA A 164 -13.89 22.66 -10.47
C ALA A 164 -13.58 23.86 -11.39
N GLN A 165 -12.33 24.00 -11.85
CA GLN A 165 -11.88 25.11 -12.67
C GLN A 165 -11.82 24.78 -14.18
N THR A 166 -11.79 23.49 -14.53
CA THR A 166 -11.54 23.03 -15.90
C THR A 166 -12.68 22.14 -16.40
N PRO A 167 -13.87 22.70 -16.66
CA PRO A 167 -15.00 21.92 -17.14
C PRO A 167 -14.67 21.27 -18.50
N GLY A 168 -14.83 19.94 -18.58
CA GLY A 168 -14.63 19.15 -19.82
C GLY A 168 -13.46 18.17 -19.77
N ILE A 169 -12.55 18.29 -18.80
CA ILE A 169 -11.51 17.29 -18.54
C ILE A 169 -11.70 16.79 -17.12
N ASP A 170 -11.89 15.48 -16.94
CA ASP A 170 -11.91 14.86 -15.61
C ASP A 170 -10.50 14.81 -15.02
N THR A 171 -10.01 15.95 -14.52
CA THR A 171 -8.66 16.07 -13.95
C THR A 171 -8.48 15.19 -12.71
N TYR A 172 -9.58 14.90 -12.01
CA TYR A 172 -9.61 13.94 -10.92
C TYR A 172 -9.17 12.52 -11.38
N LEU A 173 -9.78 12.02 -12.46
CA LEU A 173 -9.47 10.70 -13.01
C LEU A 173 -8.00 10.59 -13.40
N LEU A 174 -7.52 11.62 -14.09
CA LEU A 174 -6.13 11.71 -14.51
C LEU A 174 -5.19 11.71 -13.29
N ALA A 175 -5.51 12.47 -12.24
CA ALA A 175 -4.69 12.53 -11.04
C ALA A 175 -4.60 11.17 -10.32
N VAL A 176 -5.72 10.45 -10.17
CA VAL A 176 -5.73 9.11 -9.55
C VAL A 176 -4.95 8.10 -10.39
N LEU A 177 -5.12 8.11 -11.72
CA LEU A 177 -4.36 7.25 -12.63
C LEU A 177 -2.86 7.53 -12.57
N LEU A 178 -2.47 8.81 -12.55
CA LEU A 178 -1.07 9.20 -12.42
C LEU A 178 -0.49 8.74 -11.08
N ALA A 179 -1.20 8.94 -9.96
CA ALA A 179 -0.76 8.46 -8.66
C ALA A 179 -0.58 6.93 -8.63
N GLY A 180 -1.57 6.19 -9.15
CA GLY A 180 -1.49 4.73 -9.28
C GLY A 180 -0.32 4.28 -10.17
N GLY A 181 -0.10 4.98 -11.29
CA GLY A 181 1.02 4.74 -12.20
C GLY A 181 2.38 4.99 -11.55
N VAL A 182 2.54 6.09 -10.82
CA VAL A 182 3.79 6.39 -10.09
C VAL A 182 4.09 5.31 -9.04
N ILE A 183 3.08 4.90 -8.26
CA ILE A 183 3.23 3.82 -7.26
C ILE A 183 3.60 2.50 -7.94
N LEU A 184 2.95 2.17 -9.05
CA LEU A 184 3.20 0.95 -9.81
C LEU A 184 4.63 0.91 -10.38
N ILE A 185 5.08 2.00 -11.01
CA ILE A 185 6.44 2.13 -11.55
C ILE A 185 7.47 2.03 -10.43
N SER A 186 7.23 2.70 -9.29
CA SER A 186 8.07 2.62 -8.10
C SER A 186 8.17 1.18 -7.60
N GLY A 187 7.04 0.48 -7.47
CA GLY A 187 7.01 -0.91 -7.04
C GLY A 187 7.76 -1.85 -8.00
N MET A 188 7.63 -1.62 -9.31
CA MET A 188 8.38 -2.37 -10.32
C MET A 188 9.89 -2.12 -10.18
N ALA A 189 10.31 -0.87 -9.95
CA ALA A 189 11.71 -0.53 -9.73
C ALA A 189 12.28 -1.24 -8.49
N PHE A 190 11.54 -1.26 -7.38
CA PHE A 190 11.91 -2.01 -6.17
C PHE A 190 11.99 -3.52 -6.43
N LEU A 191 11.04 -4.09 -7.17
CA LEU A 191 11.04 -5.50 -7.52
C LEU A 191 12.27 -5.87 -8.38
N VAL A 192 12.59 -5.06 -9.38
CA VAL A 192 13.78 -5.27 -10.22
C VAL A 192 15.06 -5.18 -9.39
N ALA A 193 15.17 -4.16 -8.53
CA ALA A 193 16.31 -4.02 -7.63
C ALA A 193 16.44 -5.22 -6.68
N PHE A 194 15.32 -5.68 -6.12
CA PHE A 194 15.26 -6.85 -5.25
C PHE A 194 15.74 -8.12 -5.96
N VAL A 195 15.24 -8.39 -7.18
CA VAL A 195 15.64 -9.57 -7.97
C VAL A 195 17.12 -9.51 -8.35
N ARG A 196 17.65 -8.33 -8.66
CA ARG A 196 19.08 -8.15 -8.96
C ARG A 196 19.99 -8.39 -7.75
N ASN A 197 19.55 -7.96 -6.57
CA ASN A 197 20.36 -8.03 -5.36
C ASN A 197 20.24 -9.38 -4.63
N ASN A 198 19.22 -10.17 -4.95
CA ASN A 198 18.95 -11.48 -4.34
C ASN A 198 18.83 -12.55 -5.43
N PRO A 199 19.95 -12.99 -6.04
CA PRO A 199 19.92 -14.10 -7.00
C PRO A 199 19.46 -15.39 -6.32
N VAL A 200 18.83 -16.28 -7.10
CA VAL A 200 18.42 -17.60 -6.60
C VAL A 200 19.68 -18.45 -6.39
N ILE A 201 19.87 -18.94 -5.16
CA ILE A 201 20.95 -19.88 -4.85
C ILE A 201 20.43 -21.27 -5.17
N SER A 202 20.87 -21.86 -6.27
CA SER A 202 20.68 -23.28 -6.53
C SER A 202 21.54 -24.07 -5.56
N LEU A 203 20.93 -24.86 -4.68
CA LEU A 203 21.64 -25.80 -3.79
C LEU A 203 22.15 -27.05 -4.55
N GLU A 204 22.41 -26.93 -5.85
CA GLU A 204 23.05 -27.97 -6.63
C GLU A 204 24.58 -27.81 -6.49
N GLU A 205 25.13 -28.43 -5.44
CA GLU A 205 26.39 -29.21 -5.38
C GLU A 205 26.73 -29.61 -3.93
#